data_AF-A0AA88STV1-F1
#
_entry.id   AF-A0AA88STV1-F1
#
_cell.length_a   1.000
_cell.length_b   1.000
_cell.length_c   1.000
_cell.angle_alpha   90.00
_cell.angle_beta   90.00
_cell.angle_gamma   90.00
#
_symmetry.space_group_name_H-M   'P 1'
#
loop_
_entity.id
_entity.type
_entity.pdbx_description
1 polymer ?
#
loop_
_entity_poly.entity_id
_entity_poly.type
_entity_poly.pdbx_seq_one_letter_code
_entity_poly.pdbx_strand_id
1 'polypeptide(L)'
;MAAGLVAPDACVRLIVRDISGKHSWDSAVLYGPPQCASQSRVPRSHTVSCPAGGDREQGAEQDSVEQDEKDDLSENKDGEKEEEEEEEEETLLETMAPLAKRLCRRNDSQRTGMPLNIPALPPCCVSEKQENDVINAILKQSTEELDFAAKHGNDVHMKAMEQPEPTAQRPQSAFYYCRFLLNILGMNSWEKRSSFHLLKKNEKLLRELKNLDSRQCRETHKIAVFYVAEGQEDKHSILSNTSGSQAYEDFVSGLGWEVNLTSHCGFMGGLQKNKSTGLTMPYFATSTVEVMFHVSTRMPPDSDDSLTKKLRHLGNDEVHIVWSEHTRDYRRGIIPTEFGDVLIIIYPMKNHMYSIQIIKKPEVPFFGPLFDGAIVDSKILPTMVRATAINASRALKSLIALYQNFYEERARYLESIVQHHVELSTFEDYAARMFSPAPFHHPPSESDDNHTLVCSFLENPSMPLDTADLSSPIFPRASKSRVSMKLRRSSGSANKT
;
A
#
# COMPACT_ATOMS: atom_id res chain seq x y z
N MET A 1 3.39 -0.87 24.99
CA MET A 1 3.92 -1.96 25.84
C MET A 1 4.31 -3.10 24.93
N ALA A 2 5.61 -3.39 24.80
CA ALA A 2 6.05 -4.59 24.08
C ALA A 2 5.70 -5.81 24.93
N ALA A 3 5.05 -6.82 24.34
CA ALA A 3 4.58 -8.04 25.00
C ALA A 3 5.74 -8.96 25.39
N GLY A 4 6.66 -8.47 26.22
CA GLY A 4 7.85 -9.21 26.64
C GLY A 4 8.81 -9.53 25.50
N LEU A 5 8.79 -8.83 24.36
CA LEU A 5 9.73 -9.04 23.25
C LEU A 5 10.91 -8.07 23.35
N VAL A 6 12.12 -8.55 23.05
CA VAL A 6 13.32 -7.72 23.04
C VAL A 6 13.42 -7.01 21.69
N ALA A 7 13.42 -5.68 21.71
CA ALA A 7 13.67 -4.87 20.53
C ALA A 7 15.19 -4.84 20.23
N PRO A 8 15.60 -4.97 18.96
CA PRO A 8 17.02 -4.94 18.58
C PRO A 8 17.59 -3.52 18.59
N ASP A 9 18.92 -3.43 18.73
CA ASP A 9 19.68 -2.19 18.64
C ASP A 9 19.69 -1.56 17.23
N ALA A 10 19.25 -2.30 16.20
CA ALA A 10 19.25 -1.87 14.80
C ALA A 10 17.82 -1.80 14.22
N CYS A 11 17.48 -0.65 13.64
CA CYS A 11 16.20 -0.38 12.98
C CYS A 11 16.41 -0.09 11.50
N VAL A 12 15.60 -0.69 10.63
CA VAL A 12 15.57 -0.40 9.19
C VAL A 12 14.44 0.57 8.90
N ARG A 13 14.79 1.72 8.32
CA ARG A 13 13.80 2.67 7.80
C ARG A 13 13.60 2.45 6.31
N LEU A 14 12.38 2.10 5.92
CA LEU A 14 11.95 2.03 4.52
C LEU A 14 11.21 3.33 4.15
N ILE A 15 11.65 4.00 3.09
CA ILE A 15 10.97 5.17 2.54
C ILE A 15 10.51 4.81 1.13
N VAL A 16 9.20 4.72 0.93
CA VAL A 16 8.59 4.50 -0.39
C VAL A 16 8.07 5.83 -0.92
N ARG A 17 8.38 6.12 -2.17
CA ARG A 17 7.80 7.23 -2.92
C ARG A 17 7.12 6.67 -4.15
N ASP A 18 5.82 6.85 -4.21
CA ASP A 18 4.97 6.36 -5.29
C ASP A 18 4.12 7.52 -5.82
N ILE A 19 3.18 7.21 -6.71
CA ILE A 19 2.22 8.19 -7.24
C ILE A 19 1.28 8.76 -6.18
N SER A 20 1.13 8.10 -5.03
CA SER A 20 0.25 8.54 -3.94
C SER A 20 0.95 9.41 -2.90
N GLY A 21 2.28 9.47 -2.89
CA GLY A 21 3.03 10.37 -2.05
C GLY A 21 4.36 9.80 -1.56
N LYS A 22 4.65 10.05 -0.29
CA LYS A 22 5.83 9.58 0.44
C LYS A 22 5.35 8.89 1.69
N HIS A 23 5.84 7.68 1.88
CA HIS A 23 5.50 6.82 3.00
C HIS A 23 6.79 6.36 3.67
N SER A 24 6.77 6.25 5.00
CA SER A 24 7.93 5.84 5.79
C SER A 24 7.50 4.83 6.82
N TRP A 25 8.23 3.73 6.91
CA TRP A 25 8.04 2.70 7.92
C TRP A 25 9.36 2.46 8.62
N ASP A 26 9.30 2.37 9.93
CA ASP A 26 10.42 1.95 10.76
C ASP A 26 10.16 0.50 11.16
N SER A 27 11.04 -0.41 10.73
CA SER A 27 10.93 -1.84 10.97
C SER A 27 12.08 -2.33 11.84
N ALA A 28 11.75 -3.07 12.89
CA ALA A 28 12.68 -3.74 13.77
C ALA A 28 12.27 -5.21 13.93
N VAL A 29 13.24 -6.12 13.89
CA VAL A 29 12.98 -7.56 14.11
C VAL A 29 12.85 -7.80 15.61
N LEU A 30 11.63 -8.03 16.10
CA LEU A 30 11.41 -8.38 17.50
C LEU A 30 11.90 -9.81 17.76
N TYR A 31 12.78 -9.98 18.74
CA TYR A 31 13.20 -11.30 19.19
C TYR A 31 12.29 -11.77 20.32
N GLY A 32 12.19 -13.11 20.45
CA GLY A 32 11.34 -13.82 21.40
C GLY A 32 11.52 -13.39 22.87
N PRO A 33 10.74 -13.99 23.78
CA PRO A 33 10.72 -13.59 25.19
C PRO A 33 12.13 -13.56 25.80
N PRO A 34 12.44 -12.63 26.72
CA PRO A 34 13.80 -12.37 27.25
C PRO A 34 14.48 -13.61 27.86
N GLN A 35 13.70 -14.64 28.17
CA GLN A 35 14.12 -15.94 28.67
C GLN A 35 15.01 -16.70 27.66
N CYS A 36 14.89 -16.43 26.36
CA CYS A 36 15.72 -17.04 25.31
C CYS A 36 17.09 -16.33 25.14
N ALA A 37 17.27 -15.11 25.66
CA ALA A 37 18.52 -14.37 25.51
C ALA A 37 19.59 -14.73 26.57
N SER A 38 19.19 -15.36 27.68
CA SER A 38 20.06 -15.60 28.84
C SER A 38 20.90 -16.89 28.78
N GLN A 39 20.77 -17.72 27.75
CA GLN A 39 21.50 -19.00 27.64
C GLN A 39 22.82 -18.93 26.86
N SER A 40 23.36 -17.74 26.58
CA SER A 40 24.71 -17.57 25.99
C SER A 40 25.86 -17.66 27.03
N ARG A 41 25.64 -18.27 28.19
CA ARG A 41 26.73 -18.61 29.13
C ARG A 41 26.94 -20.12 29.12
N VAL A 42 28.09 -20.51 28.57
CA VAL A 42 28.76 -21.83 28.61
C VAL A 42 28.13 -22.81 29.61
N PRO A 43 27.70 -24.02 29.21
CA PRO A 43 27.25 -25.01 30.17
C PRO A 43 28.44 -25.47 31.00
N ARG A 44 28.39 -25.26 32.32
CA ARG A 44 29.13 -26.12 33.24
C ARG A 44 28.53 -27.52 33.13
N SER A 45 29.42 -28.49 32.92
CA SER A 45 29.19 -29.92 32.96
C SER A 45 28.19 -30.37 34.04
N HIS A 46 27.20 -31.16 33.61
CA HIS A 46 26.42 -32.22 34.30
C HIS A 46 25.96 -31.96 35.75
N THR A 47 24.71 -32.23 36.14
CA THR A 47 24.17 -33.59 36.24
C THR A 47 22.64 -33.57 36.36
N VAL A 48 22.01 -34.52 35.68
CA VAL A 48 20.58 -34.84 35.72
C VAL A 48 20.18 -35.35 37.11
N SER A 49 19.05 -34.88 37.62
CA SER A 49 18.30 -35.57 38.66
C SER A 49 16.83 -35.63 38.27
N CYS A 50 16.30 -36.85 38.19
CA CYS A 50 14.88 -37.14 38.33
C CYS A 50 14.73 -38.41 39.20
N PRO A 51 13.61 -38.57 39.93
CA PRO A 51 13.60 -39.28 41.20
C PRO A 51 13.08 -40.72 41.15
N ALA A 52 13.65 -41.51 42.06
CA ALA A 52 13.08 -42.59 42.89
C ALA A 52 12.45 -43.85 42.23
N GLY A 53 13.05 -45.00 42.57
CA GLY A 53 12.36 -46.28 42.65
C GLY A 53 13.28 -47.50 42.90
N GLY A 54 13.53 -47.84 44.17
CA GLY A 54 13.63 -49.23 44.64
C GLY A 54 14.95 -50.02 44.55
N ASP A 55 15.60 -50.16 45.71
CA ASP A 55 16.26 -51.35 46.29
C ASP A 55 17.51 -52.05 45.67
N ARG A 56 18.58 -51.94 46.48
CA ARG A 56 19.50 -52.99 46.99
C ARG A 56 20.62 -53.63 46.14
N GLU A 57 21.83 -53.39 46.68
CA GLU A 57 22.93 -54.33 47.02
C GLU A 57 23.96 -54.79 45.95
N GLN A 58 25.12 -54.11 46.02
CA GLN A 58 26.51 -54.61 46.21
C GLN A 58 27.19 -55.59 45.22
N GLY A 59 28.41 -55.19 44.79
CA GLY A 59 29.51 -56.03 44.26
C GLY A 59 29.94 -55.60 42.84
N ALA A 60 30.91 -54.70 42.64
CA ALA A 60 32.39 -54.83 42.71
C ALA A 60 33.03 -55.49 41.47
N GLU A 61 34.07 -54.79 40.96
CA GLU A 61 35.12 -55.17 39.97
C GLU A 61 34.74 -55.11 38.47
N GLN A 62 35.25 -54.17 37.65
CA GLN A 62 36.60 -53.93 37.07
C GLN A 62 37.03 -54.89 35.93
N ASP A 63 37.55 -54.27 34.86
CA ASP A 63 38.29 -54.82 33.72
C ASP A 63 37.50 -55.62 32.66
N SER A 64 37.76 -55.61 31.36
CA SER A 64 38.70 -54.89 30.47
C SER A 64 38.45 -55.43 29.04
N VAL A 65 38.75 -54.62 28.02
CA VAL A 65 39.28 -55.00 26.68
C VAL A 65 38.40 -55.81 25.69
N GLU A 66 38.08 -55.10 24.60
CA GLU A 66 38.20 -55.41 23.16
C GLU A 66 37.95 -56.84 22.60
N GLN A 67 37.13 -56.85 21.53
CA GLN A 67 37.28 -57.53 20.23
C GLN A 67 37.60 -59.04 20.24
N ASP A 68 36.89 -59.92 19.54
CA ASP A 68 36.53 -59.87 18.12
C ASP A 68 35.91 -61.23 17.74
N GLU A 69 35.21 -61.20 16.62
CA GLU A 69 34.95 -62.28 15.66
C GLU A 69 34.20 -63.55 16.10
N LYS A 70 33.01 -63.72 15.49
CA LYS A 70 32.70 -64.94 14.76
C LYS A 70 31.62 -64.72 13.71
N ASP A 71 32.05 -64.88 12.45
CA ASP A 71 31.21 -65.23 11.31
C ASP A 71 30.33 -66.45 11.65
N ASP A 72 29.05 -66.38 11.30
CA ASP A 72 28.34 -67.55 10.82
C ASP A 72 27.25 -67.13 9.82
N LEU A 73 27.44 -67.58 8.58
CA LEU A 73 26.47 -67.53 7.50
C LEU A 73 25.42 -68.62 7.76
N SER A 74 24.14 -68.25 7.78
CA SER A 74 23.09 -69.14 7.28
C SER A 74 21.92 -68.34 6.70
N GLU A 75 21.71 -68.57 5.41
CA GLU A 75 20.58 -68.07 4.63
C GLU A 75 19.28 -68.81 5.02
N ASN A 76 18.24 -67.99 5.19
CA ASN A 76 16.87 -68.14 4.71
C ASN A 76 16.06 -69.39 5.06
N LYS A 77 14.92 -69.13 5.68
CA LYS A 77 13.59 -69.54 5.20
C LYS A 77 12.53 -68.77 5.98
N ASP A 78 11.80 -67.91 5.28
CA ASP A 78 10.37 -67.63 5.51
C ASP A 78 9.88 -66.77 4.33
N GLY A 79 9.42 -67.47 3.28
CA GLY A 79 8.55 -66.91 2.26
C GLY A 79 7.11 -67.31 2.55
N GLU A 80 6.17 -66.68 1.83
CA GLU A 80 4.73 -66.97 1.76
C GLU A 80 3.78 -66.08 2.58
N LYS A 81 4.10 -64.80 2.82
CA LYS A 81 3.07 -63.80 3.23
C LYS A 81 3.05 -62.48 2.44
N GLU A 82 3.95 -62.28 1.48
CA GLU A 82 4.05 -60.99 0.76
C GLU A 82 3.21 -60.95 -0.54
N GLU A 83 2.79 -62.10 -1.10
CA GLU A 83 2.14 -62.12 -2.42
C GLU A 83 0.66 -61.71 -2.41
N GLU A 84 -0.06 -61.78 -1.28
CA GLU A 84 -1.49 -61.40 -1.24
C GLU A 84 -1.72 -59.89 -1.00
N GLU A 85 -0.77 -59.16 -0.41
CA GLU A 85 -0.91 -57.70 -0.17
C GLU A 85 -0.49 -56.86 -1.40
N GLU A 86 0.47 -57.33 -2.21
CA GLU A 86 0.90 -56.64 -3.44
C GLU A 86 -0.20 -56.62 -4.52
N GLU A 87 -1.02 -57.68 -4.64
CA GLU A 87 -2.11 -57.73 -5.63
C GLU A 87 -3.23 -56.69 -5.36
N GLU A 88 -3.49 -56.35 -4.09
CA GLU A 88 -4.50 -55.34 -3.73
C GLU A 88 -4.01 -53.89 -3.94
N GLU A 89 -2.73 -53.59 -3.72
CA GLU A 89 -2.15 -52.28 -4.05
C GLU A 89 -2.03 -52.05 -5.55
N GLU A 90 -1.66 -53.08 -6.31
CA GLU A 90 -1.50 -52.99 -7.76
C GLU A 90 -2.84 -52.71 -8.45
N THR A 91 -3.93 -53.34 -7.98
CA THR A 91 -5.30 -53.12 -8.49
C THR A 91 -5.85 -51.71 -8.18
N LEU A 92 -5.43 -51.09 -7.06
CA LEU A 92 -5.84 -49.73 -6.68
C LEU A 92 -5.07 -48.65 -7.47
N LEU A 93 -3.78 -48.88 -7.72
CA LEU A 93 -2.95 -48.08 -8.63
C LEU A 93 -3.43 -48.18 -10.09
N GLU A 94 -3.87 -49.36 -10.52
CA GLU A 94 -4.43 -49.59 -11.87
C GLU A 94 -5.79 -48.93 -12.08
N THR A 95 -6.59 -48.74 -11.01
CA THR A 95 -7.87 -48.01 -11.07
C THR A 95 -7.69 -46.49 -11.01
N MET A 96 -6.62 -45.99 -10.38
CA MET A 96 -6.30 -44.56 -10.32
C MET A 96 -5.54 -44.03 -11.56
N ALA A 97 -4.71 -44.86 -12.20
CA ALA A 97 -3.92 -44.48 -13.38
C ALA A 97 -4.76 -43.98 -14.59
N PRO A 98 -5.94 -44.54 -14.92
CA PRO A 98 -6.82 -44.04 -15.97
C PRO A 98 -7.46 -42.69 -15.64
N LEU A 99 -7.70 -42.39 -14.35
CA LEU A 99 -8.25 -41.11 -13.89
C LEU A 99 -7.21 -40.00 -13.95
N ALA A 100 -5.98 -40.26 -13.51
CA ALA A 100 -4.85 -39.35 -13.67
C ALA A 100 -4.52 -39.09 -15.16
N LYS A 101 -4.52 -40.15 -15.99
CA LYS A 101 -4.37 -40.01 -17.45
C LYS A 101 -5.55 -39.29 -18.12
N ARG A 102 -6.79 -39.41 -17.63
CA ARG A 102 -7.95 -38.65 -18.16
C ARG A 102 -7.91 -37.17 -17.79
N LEU A 103 -7.44 -36.82 -16.59
CA LEU A 103 -7.26 -35.44 -16.16
C LEU A 103 -6.11 -34.76 -16.92
N CYS A 104 -4.99 -35.46 -17.14
CA CYS A 104 -3.87 -34.94 -17.95
C CYS A 104 -4.17 -34.89 -19.46
N ARG A 105 -4.88 -35.88 -20.04
CA ARG A 105 -5.19 -35.87 -21.48
C ARG A 105 -6.23 -34.84 -21.91
N ARG A 106 -7.04 -34.31 -20.98
CA ARG A 106 -8.07 -33.31 -21.31
C ARG A 106 -7.50 -31.89 -21.49
N ASN A 107 -6.31 -31.62 -20.95
CA ASN A 107 -5.64 -30.32 -21.08
C ASN A 107 -4.54 -30.27 -22.15
N ASP A 108 -4.10 -31.42 -22.70
CA ASP A 108 -3.00 -31.48 -23.69
C ASP A 108 -3.40 -31.95 -25.10
N SER A 109 -4.69 -31.94 -25.45
CA SER A 109 -5.07 -32.02 -26.87
C SER A 109 -5.13 -30.62 -27.46
N GLN A 110 -3.98 -30.09 -27.87
CA GLN A 110 -3.91 -29.09 -28.95
C GLN A 110 -4.50 -29.74 -30.21
N ARG A 111 -5.83 -29.67 -30.36
CA ARG A 111 -6.49 -29.97 -31.63
C ARG A 111 -6.15 -28.84 -32.58
N THR A 112 -5.29 -29.13 -33.55
CA THR A 112 -4.97 -28.24 -34.67
C THR A 112 -6.25 -27.74 -35.33
N GLY A 113 -6.49 -26.41 -35.27
CA GLY A 113 -7.61 -25.74 -35.95
C GLY A 113 -8.70 -25.10 -35.08
N MET A 114 -8.60 -25.07 -33.76
CA MET A 114 -9.55 -24.36 -32.88
C MET A 114 -8.93 -23.05 -32.32
N PRO A 115 -9.69 -21.94 -32.23
CA PRO A 115 -9.16 -20.68 -31.72
C PRO A 115 -8.90 -20.76 -30.20
N LEU A 116 -7.74 -20.25 -29.77
CA LEU A 116 -7.18 -20.35 -28.40
C LEU A 116 -7.92 -19.50 -27.34
N ASN A 117 -9.08 -18.92 -27.67
CA ASN A 117 -9.83 -17.98 -26.82
C ASN A 117 -11.14 -18.58 -26.24
N ILE A 118 -11.28 -19.90 -26.26
CA ILE A 118 -12.46 -20.57 -25.68
C ILE A 118 -12.15 -20.92 -24.20
N PRO A 119 -12.99 -20.50 -23.24
CA PRO A 119 -12.82 -20.88 -21.84
C PRO A 119 -12.77 -22.40 -21.68
N ALA A 120 -11.86 -22.90 -20.83
CA ALA A 120 -11.83 -24.31 -20.47
C ALA A 120 -13.20 -24.72 -19.90
N LEU A 121 -13.67 -25.91 -20.27
CA LEU A 121 -14.91 -26.47 -19.71
C LEU A 121 -14.76 -26.58 -18.19
N PRO A 122 -15.82 -26.27 -17.41
CA PRO A 122 -15.80 -26.48 -15.96
C PRO A 122 -15.37 -27.93 -15.65
N PRO A 123 -14.49 -28.16 -14.67
CA PRO A 123 -14.10 -29.52 -14.29
C PRO A 123 -15.37 -30.33 -14.00
N CYS A 124 -15.46 -31.53 -14.59
CA CYS A 124 -16.60 -32.41 -14.34
C CYS A 124 -16.67 -32.73 -12.85
N CYS A 125 -17.85 -32.62 -12.26
CA CYS A 125 -18.12 -32.93 -10.86
C CYS A 125 -17.58 -34.33 -10.55
N VAL A 126 -16.71 -34.44 -9.55
CA VAL A 126 -16.28 -35.75 -9.03
C VAL A 126 -17.54 -36.47 -8.56
N SER A 127 -17.71 -37.74 -8.95
CA SER A 127 -18.87 -38.50 -8.48
C SER A 127 -18.75 -38.79 -6.99
N GLU A 128 -19.86 -38.80 -6.26
CA GLU A 128 -19.90 -39.07 -4.81
C GLU A 128 -19.19 -40.39 -4.45
N LYS A 129 -19.24 -41.39 -5.35
CA LYS A 129 -18.50 -42.64 -5.20
C LYS A 129 -16.99 -42.42 -5.23
N GLN A 130 -16.48 -41.67 -6.20
CA GLN A 130 -15.04 -41.38 -6.32
C GLN A 130 -14.54 -40.52 -5.16
N GLU A 131 -15.37 -39.59 -4.68
CA GLU A 131 -15.04 -38.79 -3.50
C GLU A 131 -14.92 -39.68 -2.25
N ASN A 132 -15.88 -40.58 -2.03
CA ASN A 132 -15.84 -41.53 -0.92
C ASN A 132 -14.68 -42.51 -1.02
N ASP A 133 -14.34 -42.99 -2.22
CA ASP A 133 -13.20 -43.89 -2.44
C ASP A 133 -11.88 -43.18 -2.09
N VAL A 134 -11.72 -41.89 -2.46
CA VAL A 134 -10.55 -41.08 -2.11
C VAL A 134 -10.48 -40.81 -0.61
N ILE A 135 -11.61 -40.46 0.03
CA ILE A 135 -11.67 -40.25 1.48
C ILE A 135 -11.25 -41.52 2.22
N ASN A 136 -11.78 -42.69 1.83
CA ASN A 136 -11.45 -43.96 2.47
C ASN A 136 -9.98 -44.34 2.27
N ALA A 137 -9.41 -44.08 1.09
CA ALA A 137 -8.00 -44.31 0.84
C ALA A 137 -7.10 -43.43 1.73
N ILE A 138 -7.43 -42.15 1.88
CA ILE A 138 -6.69 -41.23 2.77
C ILE A 138 -6.80 -41.68 4.23
N LEU A 139 -7.98 -42.11 4.68
CA LEU A 139 -8.19 -42.58 6.05
C LEU A 139 -7.45 -43.90 6.31
N LYS A 140 -7.43 -44.83 5.34
CA LYS A 140 -6.67 -46.07 5.42
C LYS A 140 -5.17 -45.77 5.55
N GLN A 141 -4.62 -44.97 4.64
CA GLN A 141 -3.22 -44.55 4.67
C GLN A 141 -2.86 -43.85 6.00
N SER A 142 -3.71 -42.93 6.48
CA SER A 142 -3.47 -42.24 7.75
C SER A 142 -3.45 -43.20 8.95
N THR A 143 -4.26 -44.26 8.90
CA THR A 143 -4.30 -45.27 9.98
C THR A 143 -3.03 -46.13 9.93
N GLU A 144 -2.61 -46.53 8.74
CA GLU A 144 -1.37 -47.30 8.52
C GLU A 144 -0.13 -46.51 8.92
N GLU A 145 -0.05 -45.22 8.58
CA GLU A 145 1.03 -44.34 9.00
C GLU A 145 1.09 -44.16 10.53
N LEU A 146 -0.07 -44.05 11.19
CA LEU A 146 -0.15 -43.96 12.66
C LEU A 146 0.30 -45.26 13.32
N ASP A 147 -0.14 -46.41 12.82
CA ASP A 147 0.29 -47.72 13.31
C ASP A 147 1.78 -47.95 13.07
N PHE A 148 2.28 -47.54 11.90
CA PHE A 148 3.69 -47.61 11.57
C PHE A 148 4.52 -46.72 12.50
N ALA A 149 4.09 -45.48 12.74
CA ALA A 149 4.74 -44.57 13.69
C ALA A 149 4.63 -45.05 15.14
N ALA A 150 3.55 -45.71 15.54
CA ALA A 150 3.41 -46.29 16.88
C ALA A 150 4.34 -47.49 17.08
N LYS A 151 4.48 -48.35 16.06
CA LYS A 151 5.36 -49.53 16.10
C LYS A 151 6.84 -49.17 15.99
N HIS A 152 7.19 -48.23 15.12
CA HIS A 152 8.57 -47.91 14.78
C HIS A 152 9.06 -46.56 15.31
N GLY A 153 8.19 -45.72 15.90
CA GLY A 153 8.59 -44.40 16.40
C GLY A 153 9.58 -44.44 17.57
N ASN A 154 9.72 -45.59 18.22
CA ASN A 154 10.75 -45.82 19.23
C ASN A 154 12.06 -46.40 18.68
N ASP A 155 12.07 -46.85 17.43
CA ASP A 155 13.26 -47.37 16.75
C ASP A 155 14.31 -46.25 16.63
N VAL A 156 15.55 -46.58 16.96
CA VAL A 156 16.69 -45.66 16.91
C VAL A 156 16.93 -45.20 15.48
N HIS A 157 16.62 -46.04 14.48
CA HIS A 157 16.77 -45.70 13.06
C HIS A 157 15.67 -44.77 12.53
N MET A 158 14.56 -44.63 13.25
CA MET A 158 13.42 -43.76 12.91
C MET A 158 13.38 -42.48 13.75
N LYS A 159 14.22 -42.38 14.79
CA LYS A 159 14.39 -41.18 15.60
C LYS A 159 15.38 -40.23 14.94
N ALA A 160 14.88 -39.11 14.43
CA ALA A 160 15.75 -38.01 14.05
C ALA A 160 16.57 -37.55 15.27
N MET A 161 17.87 -37.33 15.07
CA MET A 161 18.74 -36.78 16.10
C MET A 161 18.13 -35.47 16.61
N GLU A 162 17.92 -35.38 17.93
CA GLU A 162 17.34 -34.21 18.58
C GLU A 162 18.19 -32.98 18.21
N GLN A 163 17.60 -32.10 17.39
CA GLN A 163 18.27 -30.86 17.00
C GLN A 163 18.12 -29.88 18.15
N PRO A 164 19.22 -29.41 18.76
CA PRO A 164 19.13 -28.38 19.78
C PRO A 164 18.50 -27.13 19.18
N GLU A 165 17.74 -26.39 19.99
CA GLU A 165 17.16 -25.12 19.55
C GLU A 165 18.27 -24.22 19.00
N PRO A 166 18.15 -23.72 17.75
CA PRO A 166 19.21 -22.94 17.14
C PRO A 166 19.47 -21.70 17.98
N THR A 167 20.73 -21.51 18.36
CA THR A 167 21.11 -20.37 19.20
C THR A 167 20.84 -19.07 18.47
N ALA A 168 20.13 -18.13 19.11
CA ALA A 168 19.88 -16.81 18.54
C ALA A 168 21.20 -16.07 18.33
N GLN A 169 21.64 -15.97 17.07
CA GLN A 169 22.86 -15.24 16.71
C GLN A 169 22.52 -13.80 16.32
N ARG A 170 23.25 -12.83 16.88
CA ARG A 170 23.17 -11.45 16.39
C ARG A 170 23.80 -11.40 14.99
N PRO A 171 23.14 -10.75 14.01
CA PRO A 171 23.69 -10.66 12.68
C PRO A 171 25.02 -9.91 12.69
N GLN A 172 26.06 -10.53 12.11
CA GLN A 172 27.41 -9.97 12.07
C GLN A 172 27.55 -8.84 11.04
N SER A 173 26.69 -8.81 10.02
CA SER A 173 26.72 -7.80 8.94
C SER A 173 25.72 -6.68 9.21
N ALA A 174 26.19 -5.43 9.08
CA ALA A 174 25.35 -4.24 9.12
C ALA A 174 24.24 -4.23 8.05
N PHE A 175 24.41 -4.98 6.96
CA PHE A 175 23.44 -5.08 5.86
C PHE A 175 22.51 -6.30 5.97
N TYR A 176 22.63 -7.13 7.02
CA TYR A 176 21.79 -8.33 7.18
C TYR A 176 20.29 -8.04 7.04
N TYR A 177 19.77 -7.07 7.79
CA TYR A 177 18.34 -6.75 7.76
C TYR A 177 17.90 -6.14 6.42
N CYS A 178 18.76 -5.35 5.77
CA CYS A 178 18.48 -4.83 4.43
C CYS A 178 18.38 -5.97 3.40
N ARG A 179 19.30 -6.94 3.44
CA ARG A 179 19.25 -8.13 2.57
C ARG A 179 18.01 -8.97 2.82
N PHE A 180 17.70 -9.22 4.09
CA PHE A 180 16.51 -9.96 4.49
C PHE A 180 15.23 -9.30 3.98
N LEU A 181 15.11 -7.99 4.13
CA LEU A 181 13.99 -7.20 3.62
C LEU A 181 13.86 -7.31 2.09
N LEU A 182 14.95 -7.12 1.35
CA LEU A 182 14.94 -7.23 -0.12
C LEU A 182 14.54 -8.64 -0.59
N ASN A 183 14.95 -9.67 0.15
CA ASN A 183 14.57 -11.05 -0.14
C ASN A 183 13.06 -11.27 0.09
N ILE A 184 12.53 -10.84 1.24
CA ILE A 184 11.09 -10.91 1.53
C ILE A 184 10.26 -10.16 0.47
N LEU A 185 10.73 -8.99 0.04
CA LEU A 185 10.06 -8.21 -1.00
C LEU A 185 10.19 -8.81 -2.41
N GLY A 186 10.95 -9.89 -2.58
CA GLY A 186 11.22 -10.51 -3.88
C GLY A 186 12.04 -9.61 -4.81
N MET A 187 12.70 -8.57 -4.29
CA MET A 187 13.51 -7.63 -5.07
C MET A 187 14.79 -8.29 -5.62
N ASN A 188 15.16 -9.45 -5.08
CA ASN A 188 16.27 -10.26 -5.59
C ASN A 188 15.86 -11.27 -6.69
N SER A 189 14.57 -11.37 -7.02
CA SER A 189 14.07 -12.33 -8.00
C SER A 189 14.50 -11.98 -9.43
N TRP A 190 14.63 -13.00 -10.28
CA TRP A 190 14.91 -12.82 -11.71
C TRP A 190 13.87 -11.93 -12.39
N GLU A 191 12.60 -12.08 -12.02
CA GLU A 191 11.46 -11.35 -12.60
C GLU A 191 11.56 -9.83 -12.41
N LYS A 192 12.16 -9.37 -11.29
CA LYS A 192 12.22 -7.94 -10.95
C LYS A 192 13.42 -7.22 -11.53
N ARG A 193 14.39 -7.92 -12.12
CA ARG A 193 15.65 -7.33 -12.62
C ARG A 193 15.45 -6.23 -13.66
N SER A 194 14.46 -6.37 -14.53
CA SER A 194 14.15 -5.35 -15.55
C SER A 194 13.46 -4.10 -14.99
N SER A 195 12.97 -4.17 -13.75
CA SER A 195 12.19 -3.10 -13.08
C SER A 195 12.89 -2.51 -11.84
N PHE A 196 14.05 -3.04 -11.48
CA PHE A 196 14.80 -2.63 -10.30
C PHE A 196 16.04 -1.83 -10.73
N HIS A 197 15.99 -0.52 -10.52
CA HIS A 197 17.06 0.40 -10.90
C HIS A 197 17.76 0.95 -9.67
N LEU A 198 19.07 0.76 -9.60
CA LEU A 198 19.89 1.45 -8.61
C LEU A 198 20.05 2.91 -9.02
N LEU A 199 19.83 3.83 -8.09
CA LEU A 199 20.01 5.27 -8.35
C LEU A 199 21.29 5.78 -7.67
N LYS A 200 22.10 6.52 -8.43
CA LYS A 200 23.31 7.17 -7.94
C LYS A 200 22.95 8.26 -6.95
N LYS A 201 23.31 8.06 -5.68
CA LYS A 201 23.12 9.06 -4.62
C LYS A 201 24.00 10.28 -4.87
N ASN A 202 23.38 11.42 -5.17
CA ASN A 202 24.05 12.72 -5.30
C ASN A 202 23.11 13.85 -4.84
N GLU A 203 23.63 15.06 -4.69
CA GLU A 203 22.81 16.19 -4.23
C GLU A 203 21.66 16.54 -5.17
N LYS A 204 21.83 16.34 -6.48
CA LYS A 204 20.79 16.60 -7.47
C LYS A 204 19.60 15.66 -7.25
N LEU A 205 19.83 14.37 -7.03
CA LEU A 205 18.79 13.39 -6.68
C LEU A 205 18.05 13.81 -5.41
N LEU A 206 18.79 14.20 -4.36
CA LEU A 206 18.18 14.63 -3.10
C LEU A 206 17.28 15.88 -3.29
N ARG A 207 17.70 16.83 -4.13
CA ARG A 207 16.90 18.01 -4.48
C ARG A 207 15.65 17.62 -5.27
N GLU A 208 15.77 16.75 -6.26
CA GLU A 208 14.62 16.29 -7.05
C GLU A 208 13.63 15.47 -6.21
N LEU A 209 14.11 14.59 -5.33
CA LEU A 209 13.26 13.86 -4.38
C LEU A 209 12.54 14.80 -3.41
N LYS A 210 13.18 15.90 -2.97
CA LYS A 210 12.53 16.92 -2.14
C LYS A 210 11.45 17.69 -2.91
N ASN A 211 11.69 17.98 -4.19
CA ASN A 211 10.71 18.60 -5.06
C ASN A 211 9.54 17.65 -5.36
N LEU A 212 9.82 16.36 -5.52
CA LEU A 212 8.80 15.33 -5.62
C LEU A 212 7.97 15.32 -4.33
N ASP A 213 8.60 15.27 -3.15
CA ASP A 213 7.92 15.23 -1.85
C ASP A 213 7.03 16.48 -1.59
N SER A 214 7.30 17.63 -2.23
CA SER A 214 6.48 18.85 -2.08
C SER A 214 5.32 18.96 -3.07
N ARG A 215 5.26 18.11 -4.09
CA ARG A 215 4.17 18.07 -5.07
C ARG A 215 2.92 17.46 -4.45
N GLN A 216 1.76 18.03 -4.80
CA GLN A 216 0.48 17.45 -4.44
C GLN A 216 0.32 16.08 -5.11
N CYS A 217 -0.18 15.11 -4.35
CA CYS A 217 -0.40 13.73 -4.79
C CYS A 217 -1.88 13.36 -4.83
N ARG A 218 -2.74 14.19 -4.23
CA ARG A 218 -4.18 13.99 -4.17
C ARG A 218 -4.89 15.04 -4.99
N GLU A 219 -5.97 14.64 -5.61
CA GLU A 219 -6.90 15.57 -6.22
C GLU A 219 -7.58 16.41 -5.15
N THR A 220 -7.60 17.72 -5.32
CA THR A 220 -8.19 18.65 -4.35
C THR A 220 -9.45 19.30 -4.91
N HIS A 221 -10.48 19.42 -4.07
CA HIS A 221 -11.75 20.06 -4.42
C HIS A 221 -12.19 21.05 -3.35
N LYS A 222 -12.76 22.17 -3.81
CA LYS A 222 -13.37 23.21 -2.99
C LYS A 222 -14.84 23.28 -3.40
N ILE A 223 -15.74 23.15 -2.43
CA ILE A 223 -17.18 23.04 -2.70
C ILE A 223 -17.90 23.95 -1.72
N ALA A 224 -18.67 24.90 -2.23
CA ALA A 224 -19.45 25.79 -1.39
C ALA A 224 -20.73 25.09 -0.91
N VAL A 225 -21.13 25.36 0.33
CA VAL A 225 -22.39 24.88 0.91
C VAL A 225 -23.15 26.08 1.46
N PHE A 226 -24.36 26.28 0.94
CA PHE A 226 -25.26 27.36 1.37
C PHE A 226 -26.49 26.77 2.06
N TYR A 227 -26.99 27.50 3.06
CA TYR A 227 -28.25 27.21 3.75
C TYR A 227 -29.25 28.34 3.50
N VAL A 228 -30.40 28.01 2.92
CA VAL A 228 -31.51 28.93 2.64
C VAL A 228 -32.69 28.53 3.54
N ALA A 229 -32.96 29.36 4.54
CA ALA A 229 -34.08 29.16 5.45
C ALA A 229 -35.43 29.50 4.80
N GLU A 230 -36.51 29.09 5.45
CA GLU A 230 -37.86 29.45 5.02
C GLU A 230 -38.02 30.99 4.92
N GLY A 231 -38.70 31.46 3.88
CA GLY A 231 -38.89 32.89 3.61
C GLY A 231 -37.68 33.65 3.04
N GLN A 232 -36.47 33.08 2.95
CA GLN A 232 -35.29 33.83 2.53
C GLN A 232 -35.21 34.13 1.02
N GLU A 233 -35.41 35.41 0.73
CA GLU A 233 -35.35 36.16 -0.53
C GLU A 233 -34.02 36.36 -1.24
N ASP A 234 -33.03 36.62 -0.40
CA ASP A 234 -32.00 37.60 -0.72
C ASP A 234 -30.64 37.14 -0.25
N LYS A 235 -29.62 37.54 -1.01
CA LYS A 235 -28.23 37.16 -0.76
C LYS A 235 -27.76 37.48 0.65
N HIS A 236 -28.18 38.62 1.20
CA HIS A 236 -27.69 39.10 2.48
C HIS A 236 -28.24 38.24 3.63
N SER A 237 -29.55 37.98 3.65
CA SER A 237 -30.18 37.12 4.67
C SER A 237 -29.61 35.71 4.66
N ILE A 238 -29.46 35.10 3.48
CA ILE A 238 -28.89 33.75 3.33
C ILE A 238 -27.46 33.66 3.88
N LEU A 239 -26.61 34.63 3.55
CA LEU A 239 -25.21 34.62 3.99
C LEU A 239 -25.01 35.11 5.44
N SER A 240 -26.02 35.74 6.03
CA SER A 240 -26.04 36.11 7.45
C SER A 240 -26.34 34.95 8.39
N ASN A 241 -26.87 33.83 7.86
CA ASN A 241 -27.14 32.62 8.64
C ASN A 241 -25.86 32.12 9.35
N THR A 242 -25.98 31.87 10.66
CA THR A 242 -24.91 31.32 11.53
C THR A 242 -25.18 29.87 11.94
N SER A 243 -26.40 29.40 11.74
CA SER A 243 -26.84 28.03 11.98
C SER A 243 -27.92 27.65 10.96
N GLY A 244 -28.15 26.36 10.77
CA GLY A 244 -29.29 25.85 10.01
C GLY A 244 -30.20 24.96 10.85
N SER A 245 -31.12 24.27 10.19
CA SER A 245 -31.99 23.28 10.84
C SER A 245 -31.21 22.04 11.27
N GLN A 246 -31.83 21.20 12.09
CA GLN A 246 -31.23 19.93 12.49
C GLN A 246 -30.93 19.02 11.28
N ALA A 247 -31.86 18.92 10.32
CA ALA A 247 -31.66 18.10 9.13
C ALA A 247 -30.50 18.60 8.26
N TYR A 248 -30.32 19.92 8.16
CA TYR A 248 -29.17 20.52 7.51
C TYR A 248 -27.86 20.18 8.24
N GLU A 249 -27.81 20.35 9.56
CA GLU A 249 -26.62 20.04 10.35
C GLU A 249 -26.26 18.54 10.29
N ASP A 250 -27.25 17.65 10.31
CA ASP A 250 -27.07 16.21 10.11
C ASP A 250 -26.47 15.93 8.72
N PHE A 251 -26.98 16.58 7.67
CA PHE A 251 -26.43 16.48 6.33
C PHE A 251 -24.98 16.97 6.24
N VAL A 252 -24.67 18.15 6.80
CA VAL A 252 -23.32 18.72 6.82
C VAL A 252 -22.35 17.80 7.56
N SER A 253 -22.78 17.21 8.68
CA SER A 253 -21.97 16.23 9.43
C SER A 253 -21.69 14.95 8.63
N GLY A 254 -22.58 14.58 7.71
CA GLY A 254 -22.39 13.43 6.82
C GLY A 254 -21.49 13.70 5.61
N LEU A 255 -21.19 14.97 5.29
CA LEU A 255 -20.32 15.34 4.17
C LEU A 255 -18.85 15.00 4.45
N GLY A 256 -18.41 15.04 5.70
CA GLY A 256 -17.03 14.74 6.07
C GLY A 256 -16.78 14.92 7.56
N TRP A 257 -15.53 14.77 7.98
CA TRP A 257 -15.12 15.00 9.36
C TRP A 257 -15.04 16.50 9.65
N GLU A 258 -15.61 16.92 10.76
CA GLU A 258 -15.43 18.28 11.26
C GLU A 258 -13.96 18.46 11.71
N VAL A 259 -13.21 19.35 11.04
CA VAL A 259 -11.80 19.61 11.37
C VAL A 259 -11.60 21.01 11.90
N ASN A 260 -10.68 21.17 12.85
CA ASN A 260 -10.27 22.48 13.33
C ASN A 260 -9.26 23.12 12.38
N LEU A 261 -9.57 24.29 11.83
CA LEU A 261 -8.75 24.95 10.81
C LEU A 261 -7.35 25.36 11.30
N THR A 262 -7.19 25.59 12.60
CA THR A 262 -5.90 26.00 13.19
C THR A 262 -4.88 24.87 13.20
N SER A 263 -5.31 23.64 13.51
CA SER A 263 -4.47 22.45 13.62
C SER A 263 -4.51 21.53 12.39
N HIS A 264 -5.42 21.78 11.43
CA HIS A 264 -5.56 20.94 10.25
C HIS A 264 -4.29 20.93 9.38
N CYS A 265 -3.86 19.73 8.99
CA CYS A 265 -2.65 19.49 8.19
C CYS A 265 -2.94 19.14 6.73
N GLY A 266 -4.21 18.94 6.36
CA GLY A 266 -4.62 18.59 4.99
C GLY A 266 -4.86 19.81 4.11
N PHE A 267 -5.55 19.57 3.00
CA PHE A 267 -5.88 20.61 2.03
C PHE A 267 -6.80 21.68 2.62
N MET A 268 -6.33 22.94 2.66
CA MET A 268 -7.06 24.05 3.29
C MET A 268 -8.11 24.74 2.41
N GLY A 269 -8.22 24.44 1.11
CA GLY A 269 -9.22 25.09 0.24
C GLY A 269 -9.07 26.62 0.08
N GLY A 270 -7.96 27.22 0.52
CA GLY A 270 -7.80 28.68 0.59
C GLY A 270 -8.39 29.32 1.85
N LEU A 271 -8.90 28.52 2.79
CA LEU A 271 -9.24 28.95 4.15
C LEU A 271 -7.98 29.26 4.96
N GLN A 272 -8.14 30.07 6.01
CA GLN A 272 -7.02 30.56 6.81
C GLN A 272 -7.00 29.94 8.21
N LYS A 273 -5.80 29.64 8.71
CA LYS A 273 -5.57 29.09 10.06
C LYS A 273 -5.73 30.11 11.20
N ASN A 274 -5.96 31.37 10.88
CA ASN A 274 -6.04 32.48 11.84
C ASN A 274 -7.48 32.76 12.33
N LYS A 275 -8.40 31.80 12.16
CA LYS A 275 -9.83 31.89 12.54
C LYS A 275 -10.66 32.91 11.75
N SER A 276 -10.08 33.64 10.79
CA SER A 276 -10.83 34.62 9.98
C SER A 276 -11.86 34.01 9.05
N THR A 277 -11.72 32.73 8.72
CA THR A 277 -12.61 31.96 7.84
C THR A 277 -13.44 30.91 8.57
N GLY A 278 -13.55 31.02 9.90
CA GLY A 278 -14.21 30.03 10.76
C GLY A 278 -13.24 29.31 11.69
N LEU A 279 -13.81 28.60 12.67
CA LEU A 279 -13.05 27.75 13.59
C LEU A 279 -12.89 26.33 13.05
N THR A 280 -13.98 25.80 12.51
CA THR A 280 -14.08 24.44 12.01
C THR A 280 -14.72 24.41 10.63
N MET A 281 -14.47 23.32 9.91
CA MET A 281 -15.03 23.10 8.58
C MET A 281 -15.13 21.59 8.30
N PRO A 282 -16.16 21.11 7.57
CA PRO A 282 -16.20 19.73 7.14
C PRO A 282 -15.13 19.44 6.10
N TYR A 283 -14.46 18.31 6.28
CA TYR A 283 -13.37 17.85 5.44
C TYR A 283 -13.52 16.38 5.10
N PHE A 284 -13.31 16.03 3.84
CA PHE A 284 -13.30 14.64 3.39
C PHE A 284 -11.99 14.32 2.69
N ALA A 285 -11.46 13.13 2.94
CA ALA A 285 -10.22 12.67 2.33
C ALA A 285 -10.24 11.15 2.13
N THR A 286 -9.62 10.74 1.04
CA THR A 286 -9.25 9.35 0.74
C THR A 286 -7.75 9.32 0.42
N SER A 287 -7.22 8.16 0.00
CA SER A 287 -5.84 8.07 -0.46
C SER A 287 -5.55 8.94 -1.69
N THR A 288 -6.57 9.29 -2.49
CA THR A 288 -6.41 9.98 -3.79
C THR A 288 -7.14 11.31 -3.90
N VAL A 289 -8.05 11.64 -2.98
CA VAL A 289 -8.91 12.83 -3.06
C VAL A 289 -8.96 13.55 -1.72
N GLU A 290 -8.98 14.87 -1.74
CA GLU A 290 -9.26 15.75 -0.60
C GLU A 290 -10.32 16.79 -0.98
N VAL A 291 -11.27 17.03 -0.09
CA VAL A 291 -12.37 17.97 -0.29
C VAL A 291 -12.49 18.85 0.94
N MET A 292 -12.42 20.16 0.72
CA MET A 292 -12.73 21.17 1.72
C MET A 292 -14.10 21.78 1.39
N PHE A 293 -15.07 21.63 2.29
CA PHE A 293 -16.40 22.21 2.10
C PHE A 293 -16.45 23.61 2.70
N HIS A 294 -16.65 24.64 1.89
CA HIS A 294 -16.86 25.98 2.41
C HIS A 294 -18.31 26.14 2.86
N VAL A 295 -18.56 26.01 4.16
CA VAL A 295 -19.92 26.07 4.71
C VAL A 295 -20.25 27.48 5.18
N SER A 296 -21.28 28.11 4.59
CA SER A 296 -21.63 29.51 4.85
C SER A 296 -21.96 29.81 6.32
N THR A 297 -22.58 28.85 7.02
CA THR A 297 -22.96 28.96 8.44
C THR A 297 -21.77 28.80 9.40
N ARG A 298 -20.67 28.17 8.97
CA ARG A 298 -19.44 28.03 9.77
C ARG A 298 -18.47 29.21 9.64
N MET A 299 -18.73 30.12 8.70
CA MET A 299 -17.95 31.34 8.52
C MET A 299 -18.45 32.47 9.43
N PRO A 300 -17.54 33.22 10.10
CA PRO A 300 -17.92 34.19 11.12
C PRO A 300 -18.71 35.38 10.54
N PRO A 301 -19.71 35.89 11.27
CA PRO A 301 -20.53 37.04 10.83
C PRO A 301 -19.90 38.40 11.18
N ASP A 302 -18.88 38.44 12.05
CA ASP A 302 -18.55 39.60 12.91
C ASP A 302 -17.72 40.73 12.27
N SER A 303 -18.04 41.16 11.05
CA SER A 303 -17.52 42.43 10.54
C SER A 303 -18.44 43.01 9.47
N ASP A 304 -18.44 44.34 9.28
CA ASP A 304 -19.17 45.01 8.18
C ASP A 304 -18.79 44.46 6.78
N ASP A 305 -17.62 43.82 6.68
CA ASP A 305 -17.09 43.17 5.46
C ASP A 305 -17.32 41.64 5.42
N SER A 306 -18.13 41.08 6.34
CA SER A 306 -18.31 39.63 6.49
C SER A 306 -18.89 38.99 5.23
N LEU A 307 -19.85 39.66 4.58
CA LEU A 307 -20.47 39.20 3.34
C LEU A 307 -19.43 39.05 2.22
N THR A 308 -18.60 40.08 2.03
CA THR A 308 -17.53 40.08 1.02
C THR A 308 -16.50 39.00 1.30
N LYS A 309 -16.14 38.79 2.58
CA LYS A 309 -15.22 37.72 3.00
C LYS A 309 -15.81 36.34 2.72
N LYS A 310 -17.08 36.10 3.08
CA LYS A 310 -17.78 34.84 2.79
C LYS A 310 -17.81 34.56 1.28
N LEU A 311 -18.21 35.55 0.49
CA LEU A 311 -18.27 35.43 -0.98
C LEU A 311 -16.90 35.26 -1.64
N ARG A 312 -15.81 35.77 -1.06
CA ARG A 312 -14.45 35.53 -1.56
C ARG A 312 -14.08 34.04 -1.56
N HIS A 313 -14.62 33.28 -0.62
CA HIS A 313 -14.39 31.84 -0.54
C HIS A 313 -15.50 31.08 -1.28
N LEU A 314 -16.75 31.29 -0.86
CA LEU A 314 -17.92 30.59 -1.40
C LEU A 314 -18.19 30.91 -2.88
N GLY A 315 -18.06 32.17 -3.28
CA GLY A 315 -18.45 32.61 -4.63
C GLY A 315 -17.42 32.31 -5.71
N ASN A 316 -16.22 31.87 -5.31
CA ASN A 316 -15.14 31.45 -6.21
C ASN A 316 -15.05 29.92 -6.36
N ASP A 317 -15.97 29.17 -5.74
CA ASP A 317 -16.06 27.74 -5.93
C ASP A 317 -16.92 27.44 -7.16
N GLU A 318 -16.53 26.44 -7.93
CA GLU A 318 -17.22 26.11 -9.18
C GLU A 318 -18.46 25.23 -8.96
N VAL A 319 -18.48 24.50 -7.85
CA VAL A 319 -19.58 23.63 -7.44
C VAL A 319 -20.17 24.14 -6.15
N HIS A 320 -21.47 24.39 -6.17
CA HIS A 320 -22.25 24.84 -5.03
C HIS A 320 -23.27 23.77 -4.63
N ILE A 321 -23.33 23.45 -3.35
CA ILE A 321 -24.43 22.72 -2.73
C ILE A 321 -25.35 23.73 -2.06
N VAL A 322 -26.64 23.67 -2.33
CA VAL A 322 -27.63 24.58 -1.75
C VAL A 322 -28.67 23.75 -1.01
N TRP A 323 -28.72 23.87 0.31
CA TRP A 323 -29.81 23.34 1.12
C TRP A 323 -30.92 24.39 1.17
N SER A 324 -32.12 24.05 0.72
CA SER A 324 -33.24 24.99 0.70
C SER A 324 -34.46 24.43 1.43
N GLU A 325 -34.83 25.10 2.51
CA GLU A 325 -36.11 24.91 3.22
C GLU A 325 -37.15 25.94 2.79
N HIS A 326 -36.81 26.74 1.78
CA HIS A 326 -37.74 27.70 1.20
C HIS A 326 -38.79 26.97 0.37
N THR A 327 -40.01 27.50 0.37
CA THR A 327 -41.16 26.88 -0.31
C THR A 327 -41.12 27.02 -1.83
N ARG A 328 -40.31 27.95 -2.36
CA ARG A 328 -40.10 28.15 -3.80
C ARG A 328 -38.78 27.56 -4.25
N ASP A 329 -38.74 27.19 -5.52
CA ASP A 329 -37.53 26.73 -6.18
C ASP A 329 -36.41 27.78 -6.07
N TYR A 330 -35.22 27.30 -5.73
CA TYR A 330 -34.02 28.10 -5.70
C TYR A 330 -33.67 28.61 -7.10
N ARG A 331 -33.43 29.91 -7.19
CA ARG A 331 -33.03 30.56 -8.44
C ARG A 331 -31.55 30.91 -8.38
N ARG A 332 -30.80 30.55 -9.44
CA ARG A 332 -29.37 30.89 -9.59
C ARG A 332 -29.06 32.38 -9.36
N GLY A 333 -30.01 33.27 -9.67
CA GLY A 333 -29.86 34.72 -9.50
C GLY A 333 -29.87 35.23 -8.05
N ILE A 334 -30.25 34.40 -7.06
CA ILE A 334 -30.31 34.82 -5.65
C ILE A 334 -28.90 35.13 -5.11
N ILE A 335 -27.94 34.23 -5.38
CA ILE A 335 -26.53 34.45 -5.09
C ILE A 335 -25.78 34.49 -6.43
N PRO A 336 -25.69 35.66 -7.07
CA PRO A 336 -24.99 35.79 -8.33
C PRO A 336 -23.48 35.60 -8.13
N THR A 337 -22.93 34.56 -8.74
CA THR A 337 -21.48 34.29 -8.78
C THR A 337 -21.04 33.98 -10.20
N GLU A 338 -19.80 34.34 -10.54
CA GLU A 338 -19.24 34.06 -11.87
C GLU A 338 -18.85 32.58 -12.03
N PHE A 339 -18.42 31.95 -10.94
CA PHE A 339 -17.81 30.62 -10.93
C PHE A 339 -18.78 29.47 -10.72
N GLY A 340 -19.92 29.66 -10.04
CA GLY A 340 -20.81 28.59 -9.59
C GLY A 340 -21.48 27.83 -10.74
N ASP A 341 -20.71 27.07 -11.51
CA ASP A 341 -21.05 26.46 -12.77
C ASP A 341 -21.98 25.28 -12.61
N VAL A 342 -21.94 24.63 -11.44
CA VAL A 342 -22.84 23.56 -11.03
C VAL A 342 -23.47 23.87 -9.68
N LEU A 343 -24.79 23.82 -9.60
CA LEU A 343 -25.56 23.93 -8.37
C LEU A 343 -26.27 22.59 -8.13
N ILE A 344 -26.02 21.98 -6.98
CA ILE A 344 -26.74 20.81 -6.48
C ILE A 344 -27.65 21.30 -5.36
N ILE A 345 -28.94 21.41 -5.64
CA ILE A 345 -29.94 21.97 -4.72
C ILE A 345 -30.70 20.82 -4.07
N ILE A 346 -30.85 20.89 -2.75
CA ILE A 346 -31.47 19.86 -1.91
C ILE A 346 -32.70 20.47 -1.25
N TYR A 347 -33.86 19.86 -1.49
CA TYR A 347 -35.12 20.23 -0.85
C TYR A 347 -35.57 19.12 0.09
N PRO A 348 -35.65 19.38 1.40
CA PRO A 348 -36.24 18.44 2.35
C PRO A 348 -37.70 18.14 2.03
N MET A 349 -38.07 16.87 2.08
CA MET A 349 -39.44 16.39 1.92
C MET A 349 -39.91 15.71 3.21
N LYS A 350 -41.15 15.21 3.19
CA LYS A 350 -41.68 14.36 4.28
C LYS A 350 -40.93 13.02 4.32
N ASN A 351 -40.98 12.35 5.48
CA ASN A 351 -40.45 11.00 5.69
C ASN A 351 -38.94 10.85 5.42
N HIS A 352 -38.14 11.87 5.74
CA HIS A 352 -36.67 11.85 5.57
C HIS A 352 -36.18 11.61 4.13
N MET A 353 -37.02 11.97 3.15
CA MET A 353 -36.67 11.98 1.74
C MET A 353 -36.25 13.39 1.31
N TYR A 354 -35.44 13.48 0.26
CA TYR A 354 -34.94 14.74 -0.27
C TYR A 354 -35.02 14.75 -1.78
N SER A 355 -35.57 15.82 -2.34
CA SER A 355 -35.57 16.07 -3.79
C SER A 355 -34.30 16.82 -4.18
N ILE A 356 -33.65 16.37 -5.24
CA ILE A 356 -32.40 16.94 -5.76
C ILE A 356 -32.69 17.61 -7.09
N GLN A 357 -32.32 18.88 -7.20
CA GLN A 357 -32.34 19.63 -8.45
C GLN A 357 -30.90 20.00 -8.82
N ILE A 358 -30.51 19.76 -10.07
CA ILE A 358 -29.16 20.05 -10.56
C ILE A 358 -29.23 21.08 -11.68
N ILE A 359 -28.70 22.27 -11.42
CA ILE A 359 -28.57 23.34 -12.41
C ILE A 359 -27.10 23.46 -12.80
N LYS A 360 -26.77 23.24 -14.06
CA LYS A 360 -25.39 23.35 -14.57
C LYS A 360 -25.32 24.23 -15.82
N LYS A 361 -24.16 24.84 -16.08
CA LYS A 361 -23.88 25.48 -17.36
C LYS A 361 -23.89 24.44 -18.51
N PRO A 362 -24.28 24.82 -19.75
CA PRO A 362 -24.36 23.89 -20.87
C PRO A 362 -23.05 23.19 -21.22
N GLU A 363 -21.92 23.86 -21.02
CA GLU A 363 -20.57 23.38 -21.35
C GLU A 363 -20.08 22.28 -20.41
N VAL A 364 -20.70 22.14 -19.23
CA VAL A 364 -20.30 21.14 -18.24
C VAL A 364 -20.67 19.74 -18.73
N PRO A 365 -19.71 18.80 -18.82
CA PRO A 365 -19.98 17.41 -19.20
C PRO A 365 -20.96 16.71 -18.25
N PHE A 366 -21.40 15.52 -18.62
CA PHE A 366 -22.19 14.69 -17.72
C PHE A 366 -21.37 14.27 -16.49
N PHE A 367 -22.02 14.27 -15.32
CA PHE A 367 -21.48 13.77 -14.05
C PHE A 367 -22.61 13.15 -13.23
N GLY A 368 -22.25 12.37 -12.21
CA GLY A 368 -23.20 11.70 -11.31
C GLY A 368 -22.52 11.32 -9.99
N PRO A 369 -23.15 10.54 -9.11
CA PRO A 369 -24.24 9.62 -9.40
C PRO A 369 -25.66 10.22 -9.38
N LEU A 370 -25.87 11.41 -8.82
CA LEU A 370 -27.18 12.07 -8.81
C LEU A 370 -27.48 12.76 -10.15
N PHE A 371 -28.75 12.82 -10.51
CA PHE A 371 -29.29 13.52 -11.68
C PHE A 371 -30.40 14.49 -11.26
N ASP A 372 -30.77 15.42 -12.15
CA ASP A 372 -31.82 16.38 -11.90
C ASP A 372 -33.19 15.70 -11.70
N GLY A 373 -33.87 16.00 -10.59
CA GLY A 373 -35.14 15.36 -10.20
C GLY A 373 -34.97 14.07 -9.38
N ALA A 374 -33.76 13.69 -8.97
CA ALA A 374 -33.54 12.52 -8.12
C ALA A 374 -34.17 12.70 -6.73
N ILE A 375 -34.72 11.62 -6.17
CA ILE A 375 -35.22 11.58 -4.78
C ILE A 375 -34.35 10.60 -3.99
N VAL A 376 -33.84 11.06 -2.84
CA VAL A 376 -32.81 10.36 -2.08
C VAL A 376 -33.20 10.26 -0.60
N ASP A 377 -32.93 9.11 0.02
CA ASP A 377 -33.10 8.92 1.46
C ASP A 377 -31.99 9.61 2.27
N SER A 378 -32.36 10.13 3.45
CA SER A 378 -31.47 10.75 4.43
C SER A 378 -30.14 10.03 4.66
N LYS A 379 -30.14 8.70 4.75
CA LYS A 379 -28.96 7.91 5.14
C LYS A 379 -27.85 7.93 4.09
N ILE A 380 -28.22 8.04 2.81
CA ILE A 380 -27.28 8.02 1.69
C ILE A 380 -27.05 9.42 1.09
N LEU A 381 -27.91 10.39 1.42
CA LEU A 381 -27.88 11.74 0.87
C LEU A 381 -26.48 12.41 0.94
N PRO A 382 -25.81 12.50 2.10
CA PRO A 382 -24.51 13.19 2.16
C PRO A 382 -23.45 12.52 1.28
N THR A 383 -23.44 11.19 1.24
CA THR A 383 -22.49 10.41 0.42
C THR A 383 -22.75 10.60 -1.08
N MET A 384 -24.02 10.55 -1.51
CA MET A 384 -24.41 10.73 -2.90
C MET A 384 -24.15 12.16 -3.39
N VAL A 385 -24.46 13.17 -2.56
CA VAL A 385 -24.19 14.57 -2.88
C VAL A 385 -22.68 14.83 -2.94
N ARG A 386 -21.90 14.35 -1.98
CA ARG A 386 -20.43 14.46 -2.00
C ARG A 386 -19.83 13.85 -3.26
N ALA A 387 -20.23 12.62 -3.61
CA ALA A 387 -19.74 11.94 -4.81
C ALA A 387 -20.11 12.73 -6.08
N THR A 388 -21.33 13.25 -6.15
CA THR A 388 -21.82 14.05 -7.29
C THR A 388 -21.03 15.35 -7.41
N ALA A 389 -20.78 16.04 -6.29
CA ALA A 389 -20.05 17.30 -6.26
C ALA A 389 -18.57 17.14 -6.65
N ILE A 390 -17.91 16.06 -6.20
CA ILE A 390 -16.54 15.70 -6.63
C ILE A 390 -16.52 15.45 -8.14
N ASN A 391 -17.44 14.66 -8.67
CA ASN A 391 -17.49 14.34 -10.09
C ASN A 391 -17.87 15.54 -10.95
N ALA A 392 -18.72 16.44 -10.46
CA ALA A 392 -18.98 17.73 -11.10
C ALA A 392 -17.71 18.58 -11.21
N SER A 393 -16.93 18.67 -10.14
CA SER A 393 -15.65 19.38 -10.15
C SER A 393 -14.64 18.73 -11.10
N ARG A 394 -14.61 17.40 -11.21
CA ARG A 394 -13.79 16.69 -12.22
C ARG A 394 -14.23 17.02 -13.64
N ALA A 395 -15.54 17.01 -13.90
CA ALA A 395 -16.09 17.35 -15.21
C ALA A 395 -15.71 18.78 -15.61
N LEU A 396 -15.74 19.73 -14.67
CA LEU A 396 -15.28 21.11 -14.88
C LEU A 396 -13.77 21.18 -15.17
N LYS A 397 -12.95 20.52 -14.36
CA LYS A 397 -11.49 20.46 -14.58
C LYS A 397 -11.11 19.86 -15.93
N SER A 398 -11.90 18.91 -16.45
CA SER A 398 -11.67 18.31 -17.77
C SER A 398 -11.80 19.30 -18.93
N LEU A 399 -12.47 20.43 -18.72
CA LEU A 399 -12.58 21.51 -19.70
C LEU A 399 -11.32 22.40 -19.74
N ILE A 400 -10.43 22.30 -18.74
CA ILE A 400 -9.20 23.06 -18.70
C ILE A 400 -8.22 22.41 -19.69
N ALA A 401 -7.83 23.16 -20.72
CA ALA A 401 -6.87 22.70 -21.72
C ALA A 401 -5.56 22.26 -21.07
N LEU A 402 -5.07 21.07 -21.43
CA LEU A 402 -3.85 20.45 -20.90
C LEU A 402 -3.89 20.18 -19.38
N TYR A 403 -5.07 20.10 -18.77
CA TYR A 403 -5.18 19.64 -17.39
C TYR A 403 -4.60 18.23 -17.26
N GLN A 404 -3.66 18.07 -16.34
CA GLN A 404 -3.07 16.79 -16.00
C GLN A 404 -3.38 16.46 -14.56
N ASN A 405 -3.75 15.21 -14.32
CA ASN A 405 -3.99 14.74 -12.97
C ASN A 405 -2.69 14.72 -12.17
N PHE A 406 -2.80 14.98 -10.87
CA PHE A 406 -1.65 15.04 -9.97
C PHE A 406 -0.82 13.75 -9.97
N TYR A 407 -1.48 12.58 -10.03
CA TYR A 407 -0.79 11.29 -10.05
C TYR A 407 -0.02 11.05 -11.35
N GLU A 408 -0.52 11.53 -12.50
CA GLU A 408 0.20 11.44 -13.78
C GLU A 408 1.44 12.33 -13.78
N GLU A 409 1.30 13.57 -13.29
CA GLU A 409 2.42 14.49 -13.18
C GLU A 409 3.50 13.92 -12.26
N ARG A 410 3.09 13.31 -11.15
CA ARG A 410 3.99 12.67 -10.19
C ARG A 410 4.64 11.40 -10.76
N ALA A 411 3.90 10.58 -11.52
CA ALA A 411 4.43 9.41 -12.22
C ALA A 411 5.53 9.80 -13.22
N ARG A 412 5.26 10.77 -14.09
CA ARG A 412 6.27 11.27 -15.05
C ARG A 412 7.50 11.84 -14.34
N TYR A 413 7.30 12.51 -13.20
CA TYR A 413 8.41 13.04 -12.42
C TYR A 413 9.26 11.92 -11.80
N LEU A 414 8.63 10.85 -11.29
CA LEU A 414 9.32 9.66 -10.80
C LEU A 414 10.12 8.98 -11.92
N GLU A 415 9.52 8.76 -13.08
CA GLU A 415 10.18 8.19 -14.26
C GLU A 415 11.39 9.04 -14.68
N SER A 416 11.22 10.36 -14.72
CA SER A 416 12.31 11.29 -15.05
C SER A 416 13.45 11.24 -14.01
N ILE A 417 13.13 11.18 -12.72
CA ILE A 417 14.15 11.01 -11.66
C ILE A 417 14.91 9.71 -11.87
N VAL A 418 14.21 8.60 -12.12
CA VAL A 418 14.85 7.30 -12.38
C VAL A 418 15.78 7.43 -13.59
N GLN A 419 15.28 7.88 -14.74
CA GLN A 419 16.07 8.04 -15.97
C GLN A 419 17.32 8.91 -15.79
N HIS A 420 17.21 10.02 -15.05
CA HIS A 420 18.34 10.94 -14.83
C HIS A 420 19.38 10.44 -13.81
N HIS A 421 19.01 9.51 -12.94
CA HIS A 421 19.82 9.10 -11.80
C HIS A 421 20.16 7.61 -11.75
N VAL A 422 19.71 6.80 -12.71
CA VAL A 422 20.11 5.39 -12.83
C VAL A 422 21.64 5.28 -12.84
N GLU A 423 22.16 4.45 -11.95
CA GLU A 423 23.54 4.01 -11.97
C GLU A 423 23.69 2.89 -13.01
N LEU A 424 24.62 3.06 -13.95
CA LEU A 424 24.98 2.02 -14.90
C LEU A 424 25.76 0.93 -14.17
N SER A 425 25.03 -0.04 -13.63
CA SER A 425 25.54 -1.22 -12.93
C SER A 425 24.69 -2.41 -13.34
N THR A 426 25.28 -3.60 -13.43
CA THR A 426 24.47 -4.81 -13.57
C THR A 426 23.73 -5.10 -12.26
N PHE A 427 22.62 -5.83 -12.36
CA PHE A 427 21.91 -6.29 -11.17
C PHE A 427 22.81 -7.23 -10.33
N GLU A 428 23.64 -8.02 -11.01
CA GLU A 428 24.59 -8.95 -10.42
C GLU A 428 25.66 -8.20 -9.61
N ASP A 429 26.20 -7.09 -10.12
CA ASP A 429 27.13 -6.24 -9.38
C ASP A 429 26.50 -5.64 -8.11
N TYR A 430 25.24 -5.21 -8.22
CA TYR A 430 24.48 -4.71 -7.07
C TYR A 430 24.27 -5.82 -6.02
N ALA A 431 23.80 -6.99 -6.45
CA ALA A 431 23.56 -8.13 -5.58
C ALA A 431 24.87 -8.53 -4.89
N ALA A 432 25.97 -8.63 -5.63
CA ALA A 432 27.29 -8.91 -5.06
C ALA A 432 27.69 -7.90 -3.98
N ARG A 433 27.51 -6.59 -4.20
CA ARG A 433 27.79 -5.55 -3.20
C ARG A 433 26.89 -5.61 -1.98
N MET A 434 25.62 -6.02 -2.14
CA MET A 434 24.70 -6.19 -1.02
C MET A 434 25.05 -7.43 -0.19
N PHE A 435 25.34 -8.56 -0.85
CA PHE A 435 25.63 -9.85 -0.21
C PHE A 435 27.05 -9.95 0.35
N SER A 436 28.01 -9.30 -0.29
CA SER A 436 29.41 -9.23 0.09
C SER A 436 29.93 -7.80 -0.11
N PRO A 437 29.57 -6.86 0.78
CA PRO A 437 30.10 -5.49 0.71
C PRO A 437 31.61 -5.54 0.88
N ALA A 438 32.37 -5.35 -0.20
CA ALA A 438 33.80 -5.19 -0.11
C ALA A 438 34.10 -3.96 0.78
N PRO A 439 35.11 -4.01 1.66
CA PRO A 439 35.54 -2.83 2.39
C PRO A 439 35.89 -1.74 1.37
N PHE A 440 35.27 -0.56 1.48
CA PHE A 440 35.61 0.59 0.67
C PHE A 440 37.08 0.94 0.91
N HIS A 441 37.95 0.65 -0.05
CA HIS A 441 39.29 1.23 -0.07
C HIS A 441 39.13 2.72 -0.40
N HIS A 442 39.20 3.58 0.62
CA HIS A 442 39.60 4.96 0.40
C HIS A 442 41.01 4.91 -0.23
N PRO A 443 41.29 5.62 -1.35
CA PRO A 443 42.67 5.79 -1.77
C PRO A 443 43.41 6.45 -0.59
N PRO A 444 44.53 5.88 -0.12
CA PRO A 444 45.28 6.49 0.97
C PRO A 444 45.74 7.87 0.52
N SER A 445 45.48 8.88 1.37
CA SER A 445 46.20 10.14 1.28
C SER A 445 47.69 9.83 1.41
N GLU A 446 48.51 10.35 0.50
CA GLU A 446 49.97 10.24 0.53
C GLU A 446 50.53 10.74 1.86
N SER A 447 50.74 9.84 2.81
CA SER A 447 51.76 9.89 3.86
C SER A 447 51.61 8.68 4.78
N ASP A 448 52.47 7.69 4.56
CA ASP A 448 53.22 6.92 5.58
C ASP A 448 53.39 5.46 5.17
N ASP A 449 54.67 5.12 4.97
CA ASP A 449 55.20 3.78 4.77
C ASP A 449 54.90 2.87 5.97
N ASN A 450 54.31 1.70 5.73
CA ASN A 450 54.92 0.41 6.09
C ASN A 450 54.02 -0.81 5.78
N HIS A 451 54.58 -1.68 4.93
CA HIS A 451 54.51 -3.16 4.94
C HIS A 451 53.18 -3.94 4.69
N THR A 452 53.16 -4.58 3.51
CA THR A 452 52.80 -6.01 3.24
C THR A 452 51.29 -6.35 3.27
N LEU A 453 50.62 -6.99 2.29
CA LEU A 453 50.99 -7.95 1.24
C LEU A 453 49.96 -7.84 0.10
N VAL A 454 50.44 -8.00 -1.13
CA VAL A 454 49.73 -7.93 -2.41
C VAL A 454 48.85 -9.16 -2.61
N CYS A 455 47.58 -8.97 -3.00
CA CYS A 455 46.81 -9.96 -3.77
C CYS A 455 46.45 -9.35 -5.13
N SER A 456 47.30 -9.63 -6.11
CA SER A 456 47.19 -9.23 -7.50
C SER A 456 46.36 -10.24 -8.28
N PHE A 457 45.25 -9.82 -8.88
CA PHE A 457 44.69 -10.51 -10.06
C PHE A 457 44.03 -9.54 -11.05
N LEU A 458 44.69 -9.48 -12.22
CA LEU A 458 44.20 -9.19 -13.58
C LEU A 458 43.47 -7.88 -13.85
N GLU A 459 44.27 -6.88 -14.27
CA GLU A 459 43.86 -5.87 -15.25
C GLU A 459 43.55 -6.52 -16.61
N ASN A 460 42.51 -6.02 -17.27
CA ASN A 460 42.39 -6.06 -18.73
C ASN A 460 42.26 -4.62 -19.23
N PRO A 461 42.86 -4.27 -20.39
CA PRO A 461 43.14 -2.89 -20.77
C PRO A 461 41.93 -2.19 -21.39
N SER A 462 41.79 -0.92 -21.05
CA SER A 462 40.89 0.03 -21.70
C SER A 462 41.41 0.44 -23.09
N MET A 463 40.51 0.47 -24.07
CA MET A 463 40.66 1.23 -25.30
C MET A 463 40.15 2.67 -25.07
N PRO A 464 40.80 3.71 -25.63
CA PRO A 464 40.39 5.09 -25.45
C PRO A 464 39.21 5.42 -26.39
N LEU A 465 38.20 6.12 -25.85
CA LEU A 465 37.15 6.73 -26.66
C LEU A 465 37.34 8.24 -26.62
N ASP A 466 37.59 8.78 -27.82
CA ASP A 466 37.75 10.17 -28.15
C ASP A 466 36.62 11.04 -27.59
N THR A 467 37.03 12.17 -27.03
CA THR A 467 36.21 13.34 -26.78
C THR A 467 35.69 13.90 -28.10
N ALA A 468 34.38 13.87 -28.31
CA ALA A 468 33.71 14.73 -29.27
C ALA A 468 32.48 15.35 -28.61
N ASP A 469 32.53 16.68 -28.50
CA ASP A 469 31.44 17.58 -28.17
C ASP A 469 30.13 17.19 -28.89
N LEU A 470 29.07 16.94 -28.12
CA LEU A 470 27.70 17.13 -28.59
C LEU A 470 26.92 17.95 -27.58
N SER A 471 26.79 19.22 -27.96
CA SER A 471 25.92 20.27 -27.44
C SER A 471 24.61 19.75 -26.84
N SER A 472 24.35 20.15 -25.60
CA SER A 472 23.03 20.05 -24.97
C SER A 472 21.99 20.87 -25.74
N PRO A 473 20.78 20.35 -26.03
CA PRO A 473 19.68 21.20 -26.45
C PRO A 473 19.20 21.98 -25.22
N ILE A 474 19.42 23.30 -25.27
CA ILE A 474 18.83 24.26 -24.34
C ILE A 474 17.31 24.23 -24.54
N PHE A 475 16.58 23.56 -23.66
CA PHE A 475 15.14 23.79 -23.51
C PHE A 475 14.91 25.04 -22.65
N PRO A 476 13.88 25.85 -22.97
CA PRO A 476 13.77 27.22 -22.52
C PRO A 476 13.57 27.26 -21.02
N ARG A 477 14.44 28.05 -20.38
CA ARG A 477 14.33 28.51 -19.01
C ARG A 477 12.90 29.04 -18.81
N ALA A 478 12.08 28.33 -18.02
CA ALA A 478 10.79 28.85 -17.59
C ALA A 478 11.05 30.09 -16.73
N SER A 479 10.98 31.25 -17.39
CA SER A 479 10.88 32.55 -16.76
C SER A 479 9.82 32.46 -15.69
N LYS A 480 10.15 32.83 -14.46
CA LYS A 480 9.16 33.13 -13.41
C LYS A 480 8.36 34.35 -13.85
N SER A 481 7.42 34.17 -14.77
CA SER A 481 6.34 35.11 -14.99
C SER A 481 5.34 34.89 -13.86
N ARG A 482 5.52 35.66 -12.78
CA ARG A 482 4.42 35.99 -11.88
C ARG A 482 3.36 36.68 -12.73
N VAL A 483 2.33 35.95 -13.16
CA VAL A 483 1.10 36.56 -13.62
C VAL A 483 0.40 37.13 -12.39
N SER A 484 0.82 38.33 -12.01
CA SER A 484 0.06 39.22 -11.14
C SER A 484 -1.16 39.64 -11.95
N MET A 485 -2.33 39.06 -11.69
CA MET A 485 -3.58 39.62 -12.19
C MET A 485 -3.76 40.99 -11.54
N LYS A 486 -3.47 42.02 -12.33
CA LYS A 486 -3.58 43.42 -11.96
C LYS A 486 -5.08 43.73 -11.83
N LEU A 487 -5.54 43.92 -10.59
CA LEU A 487 -6.84 44.52 -10.28
C LEU A 487 -7.02 45.79 -11.12
N ARG A 488 -8.00 45.78 -12.02
CA ARG A 488 -8.41 46.99 -12.73
C ARG A 488 -9.45 47.71 -11.86
N ARG A 489 -8.99 48.74 -11.15
CA ARG A 489 -9.88 49.69 -10.48
C ARG A 489 -10.68 50.44 -11.54
N SER A 490 -12.01 50.40 -11.45
CA SER A 490 -12.90 51.28 -12.19
C SER A 490 -12.80 52.69 -11.62
N SER A 491 -12.04 53.56 -12.27
CA SER A 491 -12.16 55.01 -12.12
C SER A 491 -13.37 55.48 -12.92
N GLY A 492 -14.44 55.88 -12.23
CA GLY A 492 -15.57 56.58 -12.80
C GLY A 492 -15.12 57.93 -13.37
N SER A 493 -15.33 58.10 -14.67
CA SER A 493 -15.24 59.40 -15.33
C SER A 493 -16.50 60.19 -14.95
N ALA A 494 -16.29 61.30 -14.26
CA ALA A 494 -17.25 62.37 -14.18
C ALA A 494 -17.32 63.06 -15.55
N ASN A 495 -18.48 63.00 -16.20
CA ASN A 495 -18.84 63.97 -17.22
C ASN A 495 -19.87 64.94 -16.63
N LYS A 496 -19.42 66.20 -16.50
CA LYS A 496 -20.28 67.37 -16.47
C LYS A 496 -20.91 67.54 -17.84
N THR A 497 -22.22 67.48 -17.95
CA THR A 497 -23.09 68.54 -18.48
C THR A 497 -24.54 68.15 -18.27
#